data_AF-A0A1V4S2W4-F1
#
_entry.id   AF-A0A1V4S2W4-F1
#
_cell.length_a   1.000
_cell.length_b   1.000
_cell.length_c   1.000
_cell.angle_alpha   90.00
_cell.angle_beta   90.00
_cell.angle_gamma   90.00
#
_symmetry.space_group_name_H-M   'P 1'
#
loop_
_entity.id
_entity.type
_entity.pdbx_description
1 polymer ?
#
loop_
_entity_poly.entity_id
_entity_poly.type
_entity_poly.pdbx_seq_one_letter_code
_entity_poly.pdbx_strand_id
1 'polypeptide(L)'
;MAPGEAGFRATEIKMKKEGGRIVAATIKPDFYGEVKGKKDFYKLRYAQYAKALINVGKVSSDAFLKTIGHKFEIIPLMNPNELQLEDYFKFKVLFDGKPAKRVEINSCSLFPFTGEVFSSLYGQ
;
A
#
# COMPACT_ATOMS: atom_id res chain seq x y z
N MET A 1 11.86 -15.90 6.34
CA MET A 1 12.08 -15.76 7.80
C MET A 1 10.95 -16.46 8.52
N ALA A 2 11.24 -17.16 9.62
CA ALA A 2 10.25 -17.83 10.46
C ALA A 2 9.67 -16.83 11.49
N PRO A 3 8.37 -16.94 11.86
CA PRO A 3 7.75 -16.12 12.89
C PRO A 3 8.41 -16.32 14.27
N GLY A 4 8.45 -15.27 15.10
CA GLY A 4 8.85 -15.37 16.52
C GLY A 4 7.77 -16.03 17.38
N GLU A 5 8.16 -16.57 18.53
CA GLU A 5 7.33 -17.42 19.42
C GLU A 5 5.99 -16.80 19.85
N ALA A 6 5.90 -15.48 19.97
CA ALA A 6 4.69 -14.79 20.43
C ALA A 6 3.61 -14.58 19.35
N GLY A 7 3.75 -15.18 18.16
CA GLY A 7 2.77 -15.07 17.07
C GLY A 7 2.78 -13.73 16.32
N PHE A 8 3.47 -12.72 16.84
CA PHE A 8 3.77 -11.50 16.09
C PHE A 8 4.96 -11.75 15.17
N ARG A 9 4.75 -11.63 13.86
CA ARG A 9 5.80 -11.61 12.82
C ARG A 9 6.59 -10.30 12.82
N ALA A 10 6.87 -9.75 14.00
CA ALA A 10 7.65 -8.52 14.14
C ALA A 10 9.07 -8.77 13.61
N THR A 11 9.47 -7.99 12.62
CA THR A 11 10.82 -8.02 12.04
C THR A 11 11.51 -6.72 12.40
N GLU A 12 12.62 -6.80 13.14
CA GLU A 12 13.42 -5.63 13.46
C GLU A 12 14.16 -5.15 12.20
N ILE A 13 14.08 -3.84 11.93
CA ILE A 13 14.81 -3.20 10.83
C ILE A 13 15.77 -2.16 11.40
N LYS A 14 17.06 -2.49 11.46
CA LYS A 14 18.10 -1.57 11.95
C LYS A 14 18.54 -0.61 10.85
N MET A 15 18.32 0.69 11.05
CA MET A 15 18.68 1.74 10.08
C MET A 15 19.84 2.59 10.59
N LYS A 16 21.08 2.23 10.24
CA LYS A 16 22.30 2.90 10.74
C LYS A 16 22.74 4.15 9.97
N LYS A 17 22.15 4.39 8.81
CA LYS A 17 22.51 5.50 7.91
C LYS A 17 21.25 6.26 7.56
N GLU A 18 21.41 7.58 7.45
CA GLU A 18 20.38 8.47 6.96
C GLU A 18 19.93 8.09 5.54
N GLY A 19 18.70 8.47 5.20
CA GLY A 19 18.10 8.24 3.90
C GLY A 19 16.66 7.73 3.98
N GLY A 20 15.94 7.88 2.87
CA GLY A 20 14.59 7.38 2.70
C GLY A 20 14.58 5.92 2.27
N ARG A 21 13.67 5.13 2.84
CA ARG A 21 13.49 3.72 2.53
C ARG A 21 12.03 3.38 2.33
N ILE A 22 11.78 2.46 1.41
CA ILE A 22 10.50 1.75 1.32
C ILE A 22 10.68 0.40 2.01
N VAL A 23 9.84 0.13 3.01
CA VAL A 23 9.66 -1.21 3.57
C VAL A 23 8.30 -1.72 3.10
N ALA A 24 8.26 -2.94 2.60
CA ALA A 24 7.02 -3.52 2.09
C ALA A 24 6.80 -4.92 2.63
N ALA A 25 5.54 -5.26 2.84
CA ALA A 25 5.10 -6.58 3.22
C ALA A 25 3.95 -7.01 2.31
N THR A 26 3.90 -8.30 2.03
CA THR A 26 2.90 -8.89 1.15
C THR A 26 2.32 -10.11 1.83
N ILE A 27 0.99 -10.16 1.92
CA ILE A 27 0.28 -11.40 2.23
C ILE A 27 0.14 -12.15 0.92
N LYS A 28 0.43 -13.45 0.93
CA LYS A 28 0.27 -14.32 -0.25
C LYS A 28 -1.15 -14.12 -0.80
N PRO A 29 -1.30 -13.70 -2.07
CA PRO A 29 -2.61 -13.53 -2.68
C PRO A 29 -3.39 -14.84 -2.63
N ASP A 30 -4.70 -14.74 -2.43
CA ASP A 30 -5.57 -15.90 -2.33
C ASP A 30 -6.94 -15.61 -2.94
N PHE A 31 -7.77 -16.64 -2.99
CA PHE A 31 -9.14 -16.58 -3.46
C PHE A 31 -10.10 -16.65 -2.28
N TYR A 32 -11.21 -15.92 -2.39
CA TYR A 32 -12.28 -15.92 -1.42
C TYR A 32 -13.59 -16.37 -2.07
N GLY A 33 -14.30 -17.23 -1.33
CA GLY A 33 -15.65 -17.70 -1.63
C GLY A 33 -15.68 -18.67 -2.79
N GLU A 34 -15.95 -19.95 -2.53
CA GLU A 34 -16.19 -20.93 -3.59
C GLU A 34 -17.52 -20.67 -4.31
N VAL A 35 -17.55 -20.99 -5.60
CA VAL A 35 -18.78 -20.99 -6.39
C VAL A 35 -19.39 -22.40 -6.34
N LYS A 36 -20.55 -22.54 -5.68
CA LYS A 36 -21.24 -23.83 -5.51
C LYS A 36 -21.47 -24.49 -6.88
N GLY A 37 -21.06 -25.76 -7.00
CA GLY A 37 -21.22 -26.55 -8.22
C GLY A 37 -20.18 -26.28 -9.31
N LYS A 38 -19.18 -25.43 -9.08
CA LYS A 38 -18.07 -25.18 -10.02
C LYS A 38 -16.74 -25.35 -9.30
N LYS A 39 -16.04 -26.45 -9.60
CA LYS A 39 -14.69 -26.72 -9.09
C LYS A 39 -13.72 -25.63 -9.57
N ASP A 40 -12.85 -25.15 -8.68
CA ASP A 40 -11.82 -24.14 -8.97
C ASP A 40 -12.35 -22.76 -9.42
N PHE A 41 -13.65 -22.47 -9.21
CA PHE A 41 -14.22 -21.15 -9.40
C PHE A 41 -14.40 -20.44 -8.06
N TYR A 42 -13.89 -19.22 -7.97
CA TYR A 42 -13.94 -18.39 -6.77
C TYR A 42 -14.61 -17.05 -7.04
N LYS A 43 -15.24 -16.47 -6.01
CA LYS A 43 -15.97 -15.20 -6.09
C LYS A 43 -15.03 -14.01 -6.22
N LEU A 44 -13.87 -14.05 -5.55
CA LEU A 44 -12.93 -12.95 -5.53
C LEU A 44 -11.49 -13.45 -5.44
N ARG A 45 -10.60 -12.85 -6.23
CA ARG A 45 -9.16 -12.92 -5.97
C ARG A 45 -8.74 -11.65 -5.24
N TYR A 46 -8.02 -11.78 -4.14
CA TYR A 46 -7.52 -10.63 -3.40
C TYR A 46 -6.01 -10.72 -3.18
N ALA A 47 -5.38 -9.57 -3.06
CA ALA A 47 -3.97 -9.43 -2.69
C ALA A 47 -3.86 -8.25 -1.73
N GLN A 48 -3.06 -8.42 -0.66
CA GLN A 48 -2.87 -7.38 0.34
C GLN A 48 -1.40 -7.01 0.42
N TYR A 49 -1.14 -5.71 0.30
CA TYR A 49 0.18 -5.12 0.33
C TYR A 49 0.21 -4.03 1.41
N ALA A 50 1.25 -4.04 2.23
CA ALA A 50 1.58 -2.94 3.12
C ALA A 50 2.88 -2.29 2.65
N LYS A 51 2.94 -0.96 2.71
CA LYS A 51 4.15 -0.18 2.42
C LYS A 51 4.32 0.87 3.50
N ALA A 52 5.55 1.03 3.96
CA ALA A 52 5.96 2.09 4.86
C ALA A 52 7.08 2.89 4.19
N LEU A 53 6.94 4.21 4.19
CA LEU A 53 7.99 5.15 3.81
C LEU A 53 8.67 5.61 5.09
N ILE A 54 9.95 5.33 5.22
CA ILE A 54 10.71 5.62 6.44
C ILE A 54 11.85 6.55 6.08
N ASN A 55 11.87 7.72 6.70
CA ASN A 55 12.96 8.68 6.61
C ASN A 55 13.81 8.60 7.88
N VAL A 56 15.12 8.44 7.71
CA VAL A 56 16.09 8.53 8.81
C VAL A 56 16.92 9.78 8.59
N GLY A 57 16.86 10.72 9.53
CA GLY A 57 17.49 12.04 9.40
C GLY A 57 16.71 12.98 8.47
N LYS A 58 17.36 14.06 8.03
CA LYS A 58 16.77 15.01 7.07
C LYS A 58 16.94 14.45 5.66
N VAL A 59 15.84 14.04 5.04
CA VAL A 59 15.87 13.30 3.78
C VAL A 59 15.15 14.09 2.68
N SER A 60 15.89 14.53 1.67
CA SER A 60 15.37 15.09 0.42
C SER A 60 15.30 14.04 -0.70
N SER A 61 15.04 12.78 -0.35
CA SER A 61 15.14 11.67 -1.30
C SER A 61 13.81 11.35 -1.97
N ASP A 62 13.86 11.07 -3.26
CA ASP A 62 12.74 10.59 -4.07
C ASP A 62 12.43 9.10 -3.85
N ALA A 63 12.80 8.54 -2.68
CA ALA A 63 12.55 7.14 -2.37
C ALA A 63 11.06 6.80 -2.49
N PHE A 64 10.17 7.74 -2.16
CA PHE A 64 8.71 7.58 -2.27
C PHE A 64 8.20 7.42 -3.71
N LEU A 65 8.96 7.81 -4.74
CA LEU A 65 8.59 7.64 -6.15
C LEU A 65 8.86 6.22 -6.67
N LYS A 66 9.63 5.41 -5.93
CA LYS A 66 10.08 4.10 -6.42
C LYS A 66 8.95 3.06 -6.39
N THR A 67 8.85 2.32 -7.48
CA THR A 67 8.04 1.10 -7.56
C THR A 67 8.81 -0.08 -6.97
N ILE A 68 8.11 -1.03 -6.36
CA ILE A 68 8.71 -2.24 -5.78
C ILE A 68 8.27 -3.54 -6.47
N GLY A 69 7.45 -3.46 -7.52
CA GLY A 69 7.05 -4.59 -8.35
C GLY A 69 5.84 -5.36 -7.82
N HIS A 70 4.99 -4.74 -7.01
CA HIS A 70 3.72 -5.36 -6.62
C HIS A 70 2.71 -5.28 -7.77
N LYS A 71 1.74 -6.20 -7.82
CA LYS A 71 0.71 -6.21 -8.87
C LYS A 71 -0.15 -4.95 -8.84
N PHE A 72 -0.49 -4.45 -7.66
CA PHE A 72 -1.07 -3.12 -7.48
C PHE A 72 -0.10 -2.25 -6.67
N GLU A 73 0.13 -1.03 -7.13
CA GLU A 73 0.95 -0.04 -6.42
C GLU A 73 0.28 1.32 -6.38
N ILE A 74 0.16 1.89 -5.18
CA ILE A 74 -0.12 3.32 -5.01
C ILE A 74 1.23 4.01 -4.85
N ILE A 75 1.56 4.91 -5.77
CA ILE A 75 2.84 5.63 -5.81
C ILE A 75 2.56 7.11 -5.51
N PRO A 76 3.05 7.66 -4.39
CA PRO A 76 2.99 9.09 -4.14
C PRO A 76 3.62 9.88 -5.29
N LEU A 77 3.06 11.03 -5.65
CA LEU A 77 3.65 12.00 -6.60
C LEU A 77 4.32 13.17 -5.87
N MET A 78 4.24 13.19 -4.55
CA MET A 78 4.85 14.14 -3.64
C MET A 78 5.27 13.42 -2.36
N ASN A 79 6.21 14.00 -1.62
CA ASN A 79 6.67 13.42 -0.35
C ASN A 79 5.55 13.52 0.70
N PRO A 80 5.01 12.40 1.21
CA PRO A 80 3.91 12.46 2.17
C PRO A 80 4.28 13.13 3.50
N ASN A 81 5.58 13.22 3.83
CA ASN A 81 6.05 13.89 5.05
C ASN A 81 6.00 15.43 4.97
N GLU A 82 5.79 15.98 3.77
CA GLU A 82 5.69 17.42 3.54
C GLU A 82 4.24 17.90 3.52
N LEU A 83 3.26 16.97 3.59
CA LEU A 83 1.85 17.31 3.62
C LEU A 83 1.49 18.02 4.93
N GLN A 84 0.78 19.13 4.79
CA GLN A 84 0.15 19.86 5.86
C GLN A 84 -1.35 19.57 5.89
N LEU A 85 -2.04 20.06 6.93
CA LEU A 85 -3.50 20.06 6.96
C LEU A 85 -4.01 20.83 5.73
N GLU A 86 -5.12 20.35 5.15
CA GLU A 86 -5.72 20.85 3.90
C GLU A 86 -4.93 20.57 2.61
N ASP A 87 -3.76 19.93 2.66
CA ASP A 87 -3.06 19.51 1.45
C ASP A 87 -3.73 18.31 0.77
N TYR A 88 -3.80 18.36 -0.56
CA TYR A 88 -4.22 17.21 -1.35
C TYR A 88 -3.07 16.22 -1.55
N PHE A 89 -3.26 14.99 -1.08
CA PHE A 89 -2.31 13.92 -1.36
C PHE A 89 -2.41 13.43 -2.81
N LYS A 90 -1.41 13.78 -3.62
CA LYS A 90 -1.32 13.36 -5.03
C LYS A 90 -0.60 12.03 -5.16
N PHE A 91 -1.21 11.08 -5.88
CA PHE A 91 -0.63 9.77 -6.15
C PHE A 91 -1.04 9.25 -7.53
N LYS A 92 -0.34 8.23 -8.01
CA LYS A 92 -0.75 7.41 -9.16
C LYS A 92 -0.93 5.96 -8.76
N VAL A 93 -1.84 5.27 -9.44
CA VAL A 93 -2.06 3.84 -9.23
C VAL A 93 -1.54 3.06 -10.42
N LEU A 94 -0.75 2.03 -10.14
CA LEU A 94 -0.24 1.09 -11.12
C LEU A 94 -0.88 -0.28 -10.95
N PHE A 95 -1.17 -0.93 -12.07
CA PHE A 95 -1.51 -2.34 -12.17
C PHE A 95 -0.53 -3.03 -13.12
N ASP A 96 0.18 -4.05 -12.62
CA ASP A 96 1.26 -4.75 -13.32
C ASP A 96 2.28 -3.75 -13.95
N GLY A 97 2.68 -2.74 -13.17
CA GLY A 97 3.65 -1.71 -13.57
C GLY A 97 3.13 -0.66 -14.56
N LYS A 98 1.87 -0.73 -14.99
CA LYS A 98 1.24 0.22 -15.92
C LYS A 98 0.18 1.07 -15.22
N PRO A 99 -0.16 2.28 -15.69
CA PRO A 99 -1.26 3.05 -15.13
C PRO A 99 -2.55 2.22 -15.04
N ALA A 100 -3.11 2.11 -13.84
CA ALA A 100 -4.34 1.39 -13.61
C ALA A 100 -5.51 2.12 -14.29
N LYS A 101 -6.42 1.35 -14.89
CA LYS A 101 -7.62 1.88 -15.57
C LYS A 101 -8.86 1.28 -14.94
N ARG A 102 -9.93 2.08 -14.83
CA ARG A 102 -11.23 1.65 -14.29
C ARG A 102 -11.11 1.03 -12.89
N VAL A 103 -10.31 1.66 -12.03
CA VAL A 103 -10.14 1.23 -10.64
C VAL A 103 -10.89 2.17 -9.71
N GLU A 104 -11.58 1.58 -8.75
CA GLU A 104 -12.19 2.30 -7.63
C GLU A 104 -11.18 2.41 -6.49
N ILE A 105 -11.06 3.60 -5.91
CA ILE A 105 -10.18 3.87 -4.79
C ILE A 105 -11.01 4.34 -3.62
N ASN A 106 -10.88 3.65 -2.51
CA ASN A 106 -11.55 3.96 -1.26
C ASN A 106 -10.49 4.27 -0.20
N SER A 107 -10.68 5.36 0.53
CA SER A 107 -9.87 5.71 1.70
C SER A 107 -10.74 5.76 2.95
N CYS A 108 -10.15 5.44 4.09
CA CYS A 108 -10.81 5.51 5.40
C CYS A 108 -9.80 5.96 6.43
N SER A 109 -10.20 6.85 7.34
CA SER A 109 -9.37 7.24 8.47
C SER A 109 -9.37 6.13 9.53
N LEU A 110 -8.19 5.82 10.08
CA LEU A 110 -8.07 4.88 11.20
C LEU A 110 -8.55 5.49 12.53
N PHE A 111 -8.80 6.80 12.57
CA PHE A 111 -9.30 7.51 13.73
C PHE A 111 -10.80 7.80 13.58
N PRO A 112 -11.64 7.32 14.51
CA PRO A 112 -13.10 7.37 14.38
C PRO A 112 -13.73 8.76 14.53
N PHE A 113 -12.94 9.81 14.80
CA PHE A 113 -13.46 11.15 15.11
C PHE A 113 -13.77 12.04 13.88
N THR A 114 -13.45 11.62 12.66
CA THR A 114 -13.63 12.43 11.45
C THR A 114 -14.23 11.62 10.29
N GLY A 115 -15.10 10.64 10.58
CA GLY A 115 -15.52 9.54 9.69
C GLY A 115 -16.11 9.91 8.33
N GLU A 116 -15.29 10.46 7.45
CA GLU A 116 -15.56 10.68 6.05
C GLU A 116 -14.87 9.60 5.23
N VAL A 117 -15.68 8.79 4.55
CA VAL A 117 -15.20 7.84 3.55
C VAL A 117 -15.19 8.56 2.21
N PHE A 118 -14.02 8.67 1.60
CA PHE A 118 -13.88 9.23 0.25
C PHE A 118 -13.74 8.08 -0.75
N SER A 119 -14.63 8.06 -1.73
CA SER A 119 -14.58 7.14 -2.87
C SER A 119 -14.43 7.94 -4.16
N SER A 120 -13.52 7.53 -5.03
CA SER A 120 -13.33 8.16 -6.34
C SER A 120 -12.95 7.13 -7.40
N LEU A 121 -13.44 7.35 -8.62
CA LEU A 121 -13.08 6.58 -9.80
C LEU A 121 -11.78 7.14 -10.38
N TYR A 122 -10.76 6.29 -10.50
CA TYR A 122 -9.45 6.69 -11.01
C TYR A 122 -9.26 6.30 -12.48
N GLY A 123 -8.76 7.25 -13.28
CA GLY A 123 -8.34 7.02 -14.68
C GLY A 123 -9.48 6.95 -15.69
N GLN A 124 -10.50 7.82 -15.56
CA GLN A 124 -11.38 8.17 -16.68
C GLN A 124 -10.69 9.11 -17.65
#